data_AF-A0A930ZEN9-F1
#
_entry.id   AF-A0A930ZEN9-F1
#
_cell.length_a   1.000
_cell.length_b   1.000
_cell.length_c   1.000
_cell.angle_alpha   90.00
_cell.angle_beta   90.00
_cell.angle_gamma   90.00
#
_symmetry.space_group_name_H-M   'P 1'
#
loop_
_entity.id
_entity.type
_entity.pdbx_description
1 polymer ?
#
loop_
_entity_poly.entity_id
_entity_poly.type
_entity_poly.pdbx_seq_one_letter_code
_entity_poly.pdbx_strand_id
1 'polypeptide(L)'
;MNSNSKLIRKNPSRLVGRSERVGKRREPISSVETVILKIAKVRYLAFRERFGRDPFPDEPLFFDPSFDEPTAPPSDEMRDQLLAAASATRSDCVPLLRFFGLQ
;
A
#
# COMPACT_ATOMS: atom_id res chain seq x y z
N MET A 1 68.66 11.36 -27.21
CA MET A 1 68.17 11.51 -28.60
C MET A 1 67.06 10.49 -28.82
N ASN A 2 65.85 10.97 -29.17
CA ASN A 2 64.78 10.38 -30.01
C ASN A 2 64.84 8.87 -30.37
N SER A 3 63.77 8.06 -30.41
CA SER A 3 62.36 8.33 -30.74
C SER A 3 61.46 7.10 -30.47
N ASN A 4 60.22 7.40 -30.04
CA ASN A 4 58.91 6.79 -30.35
C ASN A 4 58.77 5.39 -31.00
N SER A 5 57.84 4.58 -30.45
CA SER A 5 56.77 3.96 -31.25
C SER A 5 55.49 3.71 -30.44
N LYS A 6 54.35 4.12 -31.02
CA LYS A 6 52.98 3.87 -30.56
C LYS A 6 52.59 2.40 -30.78
N LEU A 7 51.74 1.83 -29.92
CA LEU A 7 50.69 0.90 -30.37
C LEU A 7 49.53 0.84 -29.37
N ILE A 8 48.32 1.13 -29.86
CA ILE A 8 47.03 0.99 -29.18
C ILE A 8 46.55 -0.45 -29.31
N ARG A 9 46.05 -1.09 -28.24
CA ARG A 9 44.95 -2.08 -28.34
C ARG A 9 44.00 -1.96 -27.14
N LYS A 10 42.72 -1.79 -27.47
CA LYS A 10 41.55 -1.63 -26.59
C LYS A 10 41.24 -2.95 -25.86
N ASN A 11 40.93 -2.87 -24.57
CA ASN A 11 40.34 -3.95 -23.77
C ASN A 11 38.86 -4.15 -24.14
N PRO A 12 38.39 -5.37 -24.50
CA PRO A 12 36.98 -5.70 -24.54
C PRO A 12 36.55 -6.35 -23.22
N SER A 13 36.13 -5.54 -22.25
CA SER A 13 35.51 -6.04 -21.02
C SER A 13 34.08 -5.53 -20.91
N ARG A 14 33.11 -6.17 -21.57
CA ARG A 14 31.68 -6.05 -21.22
C ARG A 14 30.96 -7.40 -21.36
N LEU A 15 31.14 -8.18 -20.30
CA LEU A 15 30.12 -8.89 -19.53
C LEU A 15 28.91 -9.44 -20.29
N VAL A 16 28.97 -10.77 -20.39
CA VAL A 16 27.88 -11.73 -20.57
C VAL A 16 26.74 -11.49 -19.58
N GLY A 17 25.53 -11.78 -20.04
CA GLY A 17 24.27 -11.46 -19.39
C GLY A 17 24.09 -12.03 -18.00
N ARG A 18 23.31 -11.29 -17.22
CA ARG A 18 22.55 -11.84 -16.10
C ARG A 18 21.15 -11.26 -16.19
N SER A 19 20.24 -12.08 -16.73
CA SER A 19 18.80 -11.88 -16.63
C SER A 19 18.45 -11.80 -15.15
N GLU A 20 18.22 -10.59 -14.66
CA GLU A 20 17.66 -10.35 -13.33
C GLU A 20 16.24 -10.91 -13.33
N ARG A 21 16.09 -12.15 -12.87
CA ARG A 21 14.80 -12.64 -12.41
C ARG A 21 14.48 -11.81 -11.17
N VAL A 22 13.73 -10.72 -11.35
CA VAL A 22 13.05 -10.02 -10.27
C VAL A 22 12.10 -11.04 -9.65
N GLY A 23 12.58 -11.72 -8.61
CA GLY A 23 11.75 -12.55 -7.77
C GLY A 23 10.64 -11.67 -7.24
N LYS A 24 9.41 -11.91 -7.70
CA LYS A 24 8.20 -11.30 -7.19
C LYS A 24 8.19 -11.59 -5.69
N ARG A 25 8.63 -10.61 -4.89
CA ARG A 25 8.67 -10.68 -3.42
C ARG A 25 7.26 -11.10 -3.02
N ARG A 26 7.11 -12.34 -2.58
CA ARG A 26 5.85 -12.80 -2.00
C ARG A 26 5.79 -12.07 -0.67
N GLU A 27 5.05 -10.97 -0.63
CA GLU A 27 4.68 -10.35 0.64
C GLU A 27 4.12 -11.46 1.54
N PRO A 28 4.54 -11.54 2.82
CA PRO A 28 4.03 -12.55 3.73
C PRO A 28 2.51 -12.46 3.74
N ILE A 29 1.84 -13.62 3.73
CA ILE A 29 0.39 -13.70 3.92
C ILE A 29 0.10 -12.93 5.22
N SER A 30 -0.44 -11.72 5.09
CA SER A 30 -0.65 -10.87 6.24
C SER A 30 -1.76 -11.49 7.07
N SER A 31 -1.47 -11.76 8.35
CA SER A 31 -2.51 -12.07 9.34
C SER A 31 -3.64 -11.06 9.22
N VAL A 32 -4.88 -11.48 9.51
CA VAL A 32 -6.06 -10.61 9.53
C VAL A 32 -5.78 -9.33 10.34
N GLU A 33 -5.06 -9.44 11.45
CA GLU A 33 -4.63 -8.30 12.28
C GLU A 33 -3.78 -7.29 11.50
N THR A 34 -2.83 -7.78 10.70
CA THR A 34 -1.98 -6.92 9.86
C THR A 34 -2.80 -6.23 8.77
N VAL A 35 -3.79 -6.91 8.20
CA VAL A 35 -4.73 -6.30 7.24
C VAL A 35 -5.56 -5.21 7.92
N ILE A 36 -6.11 -5.48 9.11
CA ILE A 36 -6.86 -4.51 9.90
C ILE A 36 -6.02 -3.27 10.15
N LEU A 37 -4.79 -3.42 10.64
CA LEU A 37 -3.92 -2.28 10.94
C LEU A 37 -3.59 -1.46 9.68
N LYS A 38 -3.35 -2.12 8.55
CA LYS A 38 -3.11 -1.43 7.26
C LYS A 38 -4.33 -0.62 6.82
N ILE A 39 -5.52 -1.21 6.88
CA ILE A 39 -6.77 -0.54 6.51
C ILE A 39 -7.09 0.58 7.49
N ALA A 40 -6.98 0.33 8.79
CA ALA A 40 -7.20 1.33 9.84
C ALA A 40 -6.29 2.53 9.65
N LYS A 41 -5.01 2.34 9.29
CA LYS A 41 -4.10 3.44 8.97
C LYS A 41 -4.60 4.31 7.81
N VAL A 42 -5.10 3.71 6.73
CA VAL A 42 -5.64 4.47 5.59
C VAL A 42 -6.88 5.26 6.02
N ARG A 43 -7.81 4.62 6.73
CA ARG A 43 -9.03 5.26 7.20
C ARG A 43 -8.78 6.37 8.21
N TYR A 44 -7.81 6.17 9.10
CA TYR A 44 -7.35 7.19 10.05
C TYR A 44 -6.81 8.43 9.35
N LEU A 45 -6.01 8.27 8.28
CA LEU A 45 -5.52 9.40 7.50
C LEU A 45 -6.66 10.13 6.78
N ALA A 46 -7.61 9.40 6.20
CA ALA A 46 -8.80 9.98 5.59
C ALA A 46 -9.65 10.76 6.61
N PHE A 47 -9.77 10.25 7.84
CA PHE A 47 -10.45 10.94 8.93
C PHE A 47 -9.76 12.27 9.24
N ARG A 48 -8.44 12.25 9.42
CA ARG A 48 -7.67 13.48 9.67
C ARG A 48 -7.78 14.50 8.56
N GLU A 49 -7.78 14.03 7.31
CA GLU A 49 -7.95 14.88 6.14
C GLU A 49 -9.33 15.55 6.13
N ARG A 50 -10.39 14.82 6.51
CA ARG A 50 -11.75 15.37 6.57
C ARG A 50 -11.97 16.31 7.76
N PHE A 51 -11.57 15.92 8.96
CA PHE A 51 -11.96 16.59 10.21
C PHE A 51 -10.84 17.44 10.84
N GLY A 52 -9.63 17.40 10.29
CA GLY A 52 -8.50 18.21 10.77
C GLY A 52 -7.91 17.80 12.12
N ARG A 53 -8.34 16.67 12.67
CA ARG A 53 -7.89 16.13 13.97
C ARG A 53 -7.81 14.62 13.96
N ASP A 54 -7.16 14.06 14.98
CA ASP A 54 -7.20 12.62 15.24
C ASP A 54 -8.61 12.19 15.70
N PRO A 55 -9.08 10.98 15.33
CA PRO A 55 -10.31 10.41 15.84
C PRO A 55 -10.19 10.05 17.33
N PHE A 56 -11.28 10.21 18.06
CA PHE A 56 -11.42 9.66 19.40
C PHE A 56 -11.63 8.13 19.35
N PRO A 57 -11.36 7.39 20.44
CA PRO A 57 -11.45 5.92 20.44
C PRO A 57 -12.83 5.35 20.09
N ASP A 58 -13.89 6.11 20.36
CA ASP A 58 -15.30 5.78 20.12
C ASP A 58 -15.84 6.30 18.79
N GLU A 59 -15.05 7.08 18.04
CA GLU A 59 -15.47 7.62 16.75
C GLU A 59 -15.28 6.62 15.61
N PRO A 60 -16.18 6.65 14.61
CA PRO A 60 -16.13 5.70 13.53
C PRO A 60 -15.00 6.05 12.53
N LEU A 61 -14.08 5.10 12.31
CA LEU A 61 -13.01 5.24 11.30
C LEU A 61 -13.53 5.15 9.86
N PHE A 62 -14.61 4.40 9.66
CA PHE A 62 -15.41 4.45 8.45
C PHE A 62 -16.49 5.49 8.70
N PHE A 63 -16.54 6.54 7.89
CA PHE A 63 -17.44 7.67 8.11
C PHE A 63 -18.04 8.14 6.78
N ASP A 64 -19.24 8.69 6.82
CA ASP A 64 -19.82 9.41 5.69
C ASP A 64 -19.22 10.83 5.62
N PRO A 65 -18.49 11.18 4.55
CA PRO A 65 -17.85 12.49 4.42
C PRO A 65 -18.84 13.64 4.19
N SER A 66 -20.13 13.35 3.97
CA SER A 66 -21.18 14.36 3.72
C SER A 66 -21.64 15.05 5.00
N PHE A 67 -21.38 14.46 6.16
CA PHE A 67 -21.70 15.04 7.46
C PHE A 67 -20.56 15.90 8.00
N ASP A 68 -20.94 16.91 8.79
CA ASP A 68 -19.98 17.78 9.49
C ASP A 68 -19.31 17.06 10.68
N GLU A 69 -19.99 16.06 11.24
CA GLU A 69 -19.50 15.23 12.33
C GLU A 69 -19.22 13.79 11.87
N PRO A 70 -18.25 13.08 12.49
CA PRO A 70 -17.94 11.69 12.16
C PRO A 70 -19.14 10.76 12.37
N THR A 71 -19.83 10.46 11.29
CA THR A 71 -21.05 9.64 11.30
C THR A 71 -20.77 8.33 10.58
N ALA A 72 -21.15 7.20 11.18
CA ALA A 72 -20.97 5.90 10.55
C ALA A 72 -21.78 5.83 9.23
N PRO A 73 -21.17 5.35 8.12
CA PRO A 73 -21.83 5.27 6.84
C PRO A 73 -22.77 4.05 6.81
N PRO A 74 -23.70 3.99 5.83
CA PRO A 74 -24.44 2.76 5.56
C PRO A 74 -23.50 1.61 5.18
N SER A 75 -23.96 0.37 5.33
CA SER A 75 -23.15 -0.84 5.12
C SER A 75 -22.51 -0.92 3.73
N ASP A 76 -23.22 -0.51 2.68
CA ASP A 76 -22.71 -0.54 1.30
C ASP A 76 -21.54 0.45 1.11
N GLU A 77 -21.66 1.65 1.68
CA GLU A 77 -20.57 2.63 1.64
C GLU A 77 -19.39 2.20 2.52
N MET A 78 -19.66 1.59 3.69
CA MET A 78 -18.60 0.99 4.51
C MET A 78 -17.84 -0.07 3.72
N ARG A 79 -18.55 -0.91 2.97
CA ARG A 79 -17.96 -1.94 2.08
C ARG A 79 -17.08 -1.29 1.02
N ASP A 80 -17.55 -0.23 0.37
CA ASP A 80 -16.77 0.49 -0.65
C ASP A 80 -15.51 1.13 -0.07
N GLN A 81 -15.62 1.76 1.11
CA GLN A 81 -14.48 2.32 1.83
C GLN A 81 -13.45 1.25 2.23
N LEU A 82 -13.93 0.07 2.65
CA LEU A 82 -13.07 -1.07 2.99
C LEU A 82 -12.33 -1.60 1.76
N LEU A 83 -13.04 -1.79 0.64
CA LEU A 83 -12.46 -2.24 -0.63
C LEU A 83 -11.43 -1.24 -1.17
N ALA A 84 -11.72 0.06 -1.09
CA ALA A 84 -10.80 1.11 -1.50
C ALA A 84 -9.51 1.09 -0.66
N ALA A 85 -9.62 0.98 0.67
CA ALA A 85 -8.46 0.89 1.57
C ALA A 85 -7.65 -0.41 1.37
N ALA A 86 -8.33 -1.53 1.13
CA ALA A 86 -7.69 -2.80 0.82
C ALA A 86 -6.90 -2.73 -0.50
N SER A 87 -7.48 -2.10 -1.53
CA SER A 87 -6.81 -1.85 -2.81
C SER A 87 -5.56 -0.98 -2.63
N ALA A 88 -5.67 0.14 -1.89
CA ALA A 88 -4.55 1.04 -1.62
C ALA A 88 -3.39 0.36 -0.88
N THR A 89 -3.70 -0.63 -0.04
CA THR A 89 -2.70 -1.38 0.76
C THR A 89 -2.28 -2.71 0.13
N ARG A 90 -2.86 -3.08 -1.03
CA ARG A 90 -2.69 -4.37 -1.70
C ARG A 90 -2.96 -5.56 -0.77
N SER A 91 -3.99 -5.45 0.07
CA SER A 91 -4.37 -6.46 1.05
C SER A 91 -5.62 -7.23 0.61
N ASP A 92 -5.69 -8.52 0.94
CA ASP A 92 -6.94 -9.28 0.83
C ASP A 92 -7.87 -8.89 1.99
N CYS A 93 -9.07 -8.43 1.65
CA CYS A 93 -10.08 -7.99 2.61
C CYS A 93 -11.29 -8.91 2.69
N VAL A 94 -11.32 -10.05 1.98
CA VAL A 94 -12.42 -11.02 2.07
C VAL A 94 -12.67 -11.48 3.51
N PRO A 95 -11.64 -11.79 4.33
CA PRO A 95 -11.85 -12.12 5.74
C PRO A 95 -12.49 -10.98 6.54
N LEU A 96 -12.20 -9.73 6.18
CA LEU A 96 -12.74 -8.56 6.86
C LEU A 96 -14.17 -8.25 6.44
N LEU A 97 -14.51 -8.41 5.16
CA LEU A 97 -15.89 -8.32 4.69
C LEU A 97 -16.77 -9.30 5.45
N ARG A 98 -16.30 -10.54 5.66
CA ARG A 98 -17.01 -11.52 6.49
C ARG A 98 -17.10 -11.08 7.96
N PHE A 99 -16.00 -10.60 8.53
CA PHE A 99 -15.96 -10.15 9.92
C PHE A 99 -16.95 -9.01 10.21
N PHE A 100 -17.10 -8.08 9.28
CA PHE A 100 -18.04 -6.96 9.39
C PHE A 100 -19.47 -7.28 8.92
N GLY A 101 -19.75 -8.50 8.44
CA GLY A 101 -21.06 -8.88 7.93
C GLY A 101 -21.45 -8.19 6.61
N LEU A 102 -20.46 -7.82 5.80
CA LEU A 102 -20.59 -7.05 4.55
C LEU A 102 -20.42 -7.93 3.28
N GLN A 103 -20.67 -9.24 3.34
CA GLN A 103 -20.53 -10.15 2.18
C GLN A 103 -21.77 -10.16 1.30
#